data_AF-A0A1V5U2B2-F1
#
_entry.id   AF-A0A1V5U2B2-F1
#
_cell.length_a   1.000
_cell.length_b   1.000
_cell.length_c   1.000
_cell.angle_alpha   90.00
_cell.angle_beta   90.00
_cell.angle_gamma   90.00
#
_symmetry.space_group_name_H-M   'P 1'
#
loop_
_entity.id
_entity.type
_entity.pdbx_description
1 polymer ?
#
loop_
_entity_poly.entity_id
_entity_poly.type
_entity_poly.pdbx_seq_one_letter_code
_entity_poly.pdbx_strand_id
1 'polypeptide(L)'
;MNGETGYYEPQGARGPEKRVYTPAQKWLLLAVLLLGAVFSWVLFGDGLGEVSLRMEGLRYAAFWLTYLAGFYAFTWKTSSKKPVAWLLACLALWLMARYLVYEEQNLSFVNFLAIPLVLMLHAVECTALVPESRQGGYISAYVSGFFVAPFTSLGRFFGALGGALGKKEVDEKRRAVRAGLFVGLMLALIVVPLLISADAAMRAVLEEVFRDIRLGPTVLRIIFALVVAALFYSFIFHHAYEQKPYKAEPYEKRFNGAGVAAAVGVLLGIYVIFAAFQFTYLTGLAGLPAALTYSEYAVQGFSELCAVAAINLAAFALCVTFTPEGKSLRALMLGLLAATVMLLASAMARLVMYIGAYGLTINRILPFWFMLFLFALIGLCAAKLYVPKLKLLRLAAGTFAAFYFALSLLNLDAIVAKSVLARAGARGSLGEGDANLLRYTLSGDAARVLYESPFKYEIYYDVDKADVDKMILGATGQASPAIYPEYAVTENKELNVVELNHNGIVFRPYGIVPDNSLRGTQIGVRDGVPESKICEVKGYPSDEWIIEYLDVFMGGGDMLFKATGITDVPAELEQYKEYE
;
A
#
# COMPACT_ATOMS: atom_id res chain seq x y z
N MET A 1 -41.63 -13.43 66.01
CA MET A 1 -40.51 -13.76 65.10
C MET A 1 -41.11 -14.33 63.83
N ASN A 2 -41.45 -13.46 62.87
CA ASN A 2 -41.93 -13.85 61.55
C ASN A 2 -40.88 -13.40 60.54
N GLY A 3 -40.25 -14.35 59.87
CA GLY A 3 -39.24 -14.11 58.84
C GLY A 3 -39.90 -13.89 57.50
N GLU A 4 -39.73 -12.70 56.94
CA GLU A 4 -40.04 -12.40 55.55
C GLU A 4 -38.80 -12.73 54.70
N THR A 5 -38.90 -13.78 53.89
CA THR A 5 -37.97 -14.06 52.80
C THR A 5 -38.58 -13.47 51.53
N GLY A 6 -38.05 -12.32 51.11
CA GLY A 6 -38.42 -11.68 49.85
C GLY A 6 -37.94 -12.53 48.66
N TYR A 7 -38.90 -13.11 47.94
CA TYR A 7 -38.64 -13.72 46.64
C TYR A 7 -38.32 -12.62 45.62
N TYR A 8 -37.10 -12.64 45.08
CA TYR A 8 -36.75 -11.93 43.86
C TYR A 8 -37.43 -12.63 42.68
N GLU A 9 -38.43 -12.01 42.06
CA GLU A 9 -38.90 -12.40 40.74
C GLU A 9 -37.77 -12.17 39.71
N PRO A 10 -37.34 -13.21 38.98
CA PRO A 10 -36.45 -12.99 37.84
C PRO A 10 -37.23 -12.25 36.76
N GLN A 11 -36.79 -11.03 36.45
CA GLN A 11 -37.29 -10.26 35.30
C GLN A 11 -37.28 -11.16 34.07
N GLY A 12 -38.49 -11.51 33.59
CA GLY A 12 -38.68 -12.35 32.43
C GLY A 12 -37.85 -11.85 31.27
N ALA A 13 -37.03 -12.75 30.71
CA ALA A 13 -36.31 -12.52 29.47
C ALA A 13 -37.32 -12.07 28.41
N ARG A 14 -37.29 -10.77 28.06
CA ARG A 14 -38.02 -10.24 26.90
C ARG A 14 -37.64 -11.12 25.72
N GLY A 15 -38.61 -11.84 25.15
CA GLY A 15 -38.42 -12.60 23.92
C GLY A 15 -37.83 -11.71 22.83
N PRO A 16 -37.00 -12.25 21.92
CA PRO A 16 -36.39 -11.45 20.86
C PRO A 16 -37.49 -10.77 20.03
N GLU A 17 -37.50 -9.44 20.03
CA GLU A 17 -38.40 -8.64 19.19
C GLU A 17 -38.36 -9.13 17.74
N LYS A 18 -39.54 -9.32 17.11
CA LYS A 18 -39.68 -9.58 15.67
C LYS A 18 -38.95 -8.47 14.90
N ARG A 19 -37.73 -8.77 14.43
CA ARG A 19 -36.88 -7.78 13.76
C ARG A 19 -37.36 -7.56 12.32
N VAL A 20 -38.17 -6.53 12.13
CA VAL A 20 -38.53 -6.00 10.81
C VAL A 20 -37.33 -5.24 10.25
N TYR A 21 -36.85 -5.63 9.07
CA TYR A 21 -35.73 -4.97 8.40
C TYR A 21 -36.13 -3.57 7.92
N THR A 22 -35.41 -2.55 8.41
CA THR A 22 -35.66 -1.16 8.00
C THR A 22 -35.20 -0.92 6.56
N PRO A 23 -35.79 0.04 5.82
CA PRO A 23 -35.36 0.38 4.46
C PRO A 23 -33.85 0.73 4.38
N ALA A 24 -33.29 1.33 5.44
CA ALA A 24 -31.86 1.61 5.55
C ALA A 24 -30.98 0.35 5.51
N GLN A 25 -31.41 -0.76 6.10
CA GLN A 25 -30.67 -2.02 6.07
C GLN A 25 -30.65 -2.68 4.69
N LYS A 26 -31.70 -2.47 3.89
CA LYS A 26 -31.75 -2.93 2.49
C LYS A 26 -30.80 -2.13 1.59
N TRP A 27 -30.76 -0.81 1.76
CA TRP A 27 -29.79 0.04 1.07
C TRP A 27 -28.35 -0.30 1.47
N LEU A 28 -28.11 -0.59 2.76
CA LEU A 28 -26.80 -1.02 3.23
C LEU A 28 -26.37 -2.34 2.57
N LEU A 29 -27.30 -3.31 2.47
CA LEU A 29 -27.05 -4.58 1.78
C LEU A 29 -26.65 -4.35 0.31
N LEU A 30 -27.34 -3.48 -0.42
CA LEU A 30 -26.99 -3.16 -1.81
C LEU A 30 -25.61 -2.50 -1.92
N ALA A 31 -25.30 -1.54 -1.03
CA ALA A 31 -24.01 -0.85 -1.04
C ALA A 31 -22.83 -1.81 -0.79
N VAL A 32 -22.97 -2.77 0.12
CA VAL A 32 -21.88 -3.73 0.40
C VAL A 32 -21.79 -4.84 -0.65
N LEU A 33 -22.88 -5.21 -1.31
CA LEU A 33 -22.84 -6.13 -2.44
C LEU A 33 -22.12 -5.49 -3.64
N LEU A 34 -22.35 -4.19 -3.90
CA LEU A 34 -21.56 -3.43 -4.85
C LEU A 34 -20.08 -3.41 -4.46
N LEU A 35 -19.76 -3.14 -3.19
CA LEU A 35 -18.39 -3.14 -2.68
C LEU A 35 -17.71 -4.51 -2.86
N GLY A 36 -18.43 -5.60 -2.60
CA GLY A 36 -17.95 -6.97 -2.85
C GLY A 36 -17.72 -7.26 -4.33
N ALA A 37 -18.61 -6.79 -5.21
CA ALA A 37 -18.43 -6.93 -6.66
C ALA A 37 -17.22 -6.15 -7.17
N VAL A 38 -17.02 -4.91 -6.70
CA VAL A 38 -15.83 -4.11 -7.02
C VAL A 38 -14.57 -4.78 -6.51
N PHE A 39 -14.56 -5.33 -5.29
CA PHE A 39 -13.43 -6.10 -4.77
C PHE A 39 -13.09 -7.31 -5.64
N SER A 40 -14.10 -8.05 -6.11
CA SER A 40 -13.87 -9.16 -7.04
C SER A 40 -13.30 -8.69 -8.38
N TRP A 41 -13.67 -7.49 -8.84
CA TRP A 41 -13.08 -6.89 -10.04
C TRP A 41 -11.63 -6.45 -9.82
N VAL A 42 -11.28 -5.97 -8.62
CA VAL A 42 -9.89 -5.68 -8.25
C VAL A 42 -9.03 -6.94 -8.29
N LEU A 43 -9.49 -8.05 -7.69
CA LEU A 43 -8.69 -9.27 -7.59
C LEU A 43 -8.65 -10.12 -8.87
N PHE A 44 -9.73 -10.10 -9.65
CA PHE A 44 -9.92 -11.03 -10.77
C PHE A 44 -10.30 -10.33 -12.08
N GLY A 45 -10.03 -9.03 -12.18
CA GLY A 45 -10.29 -8.26 -13.39
C GLY A 45 -9.35 -8.68 -14.51
N ASP A 46 -9.82 -9.53 -15.40
CA ASP A 46 -9.15 -9.88 -16.66
C ASP A 46 -9.24 -8.66 -17.58
N GLY A 47 -8.24 -7.79 -17.53
CA GLY A 47 -8.27 -6.51 -18.26
C GLY A 47 -6.90 -6.16 -18.82
N LEU A 48 -6.70 -6.53 -20.08
CA LEU A 48 -5.83 -5.96 -21.12
C LEU A 48 -4.34 -5.79 -20.78
N GLY A 49 -3.50 -6.70 -21.29
CA GLY A 49 -2.06 -6.49 -21.45
C GLY A 49 -1.26 -6.37 -20.15
N GLU A 50 0.04 -6.11 -20.27
CA GLU A 50 1.02 -6.06 -19.18
C GLU A 50 0.50 -5.39 -17.90
N VAL A 51 0.68 -6.07 -16.76
CA VAL A 51 0.21 -5.62 -15.44
C VAL A 51 1.04 -4.42 -14.98
N SER A 52 0.60 -3.21 -15.34
CA SER A 52 1.22 -1.99 -14.84
C SER A 52 0.77 -1.68 -13.40
N LEU A 53 1.73 -1.30 -12.56
CA LEU A 53 1.52 -0.97 -11.14
C LEU A 53 0.49 0.15 -10.94
N ARG A 54 0.37 1.06 -11.93
CA ARG A 54 -0.67 2.10 -12.00
C ARG A 54 -2.07 1.49 -12.07
N MET A 55 -2.33 0.56 -12.98
CA MET A 55 -3.68 0.01 -13.19
C MET A 55 -4.18 -0.74 -11.95
N GLU A 56 -3.31 -1.53 -11.31
CA GLU A 56 -3.63 -2.20 -10.05
C GLU A 56 -3.86 -1.21 -8.90
N GLY A 57 -3.05 -0.16 -8.82
CA GLY A 57 -3.27 0.94 -7.89
C GLY A 57 -4.63 1.64 -8.06
N LEU A 58 -5.09 1.84 -9.31
CA LEU A 58 -6.38 2.45 -9.61
C LEU A 58 -7.56 1.55 -9.27
N ARG A 59 -7.45 0.24 -9.54
CA ARG A 59 -8.45 -0.76 -9.10
C ARG A 59 -8.57 -0.75 -7.57
N TYR A 60 -7.43 -0.78 -6.88
CA TYR A 60 -7.37 -0.68 -5.43
C TYR A 60 -7.99 0.63 -4.89
N ALA A 61 -7.70 1.76 -5.52
CA ALA A 61 -8.31 3.05 -5.22
C ALA A 61 -9.84 3.03 -5.40
N ALA A 62 -10.34 2.45 -6.49
CA ALA A 62 -11.77 2.34 -6.76
C ALA A 62 -12.51 1.56 -5.66
N PHE A 63 -11.94 0.46 -5.17
CA PHE A 63 -12.48 -0.29 -4.04
C PHE A 63 -12.64 0.61 -2.80
N TRP A 64 -11.60 1.34 -2.41
CA TRP A 64 -11.69 2.20 -1.22
C TRP A 64 -12.57 3.45 -1.41
N LEU A 65 -12.68 3.97 -2.63
CA LEU A 65 -13.64 5.03 -2.96
C LEU A 65 -15.08 4.56 -2.79
N THR A 66 -15.40 3.35 -3.25
CA THR A 66 -16.74 2.78 -3.05
C THR A 66 -17.04 2.50 -1.58
N TYR A 67 -16.05 2.06 -0.80
CA TYR A 67 -16.17 1.97 0.66
C TYR A 67 -16.47 3.35 1.27
N LEU A 68 -15.70 4.39 0.92
CA LEU A 68 -15.84 5.72 1.50
C LEU A 68 -17.23 6.31 1.21
N ALA A 69 -17.70 6.18 -0.04
CA ALA A 69 -19.04 6.60 -0.44
C ALA A 69 -20.13 5.85 0.34
N GLY A 70 -20.02 4.51 0.44
CA GLY A 70 -20.93 3.69 1.23
C GLY A 70 -20.93 4.09 2.71
N PHE A 71 -19.75 4.29 3.31
CA PHE A 71 -19.61 4.70 4.70
C PHE A 71 -20.30 6.04 4.98
N TYR A 72 -20.09 7.05 4.13
CA TYR A 72 -20.74 8.36 4.29
C TYR A 72 -22.25 8.30 4.09
N ALA A 73 -22.77 7.46 3.19
CA ALA A 73 -24.21 7.29 2.99
C ALA A 73 -24.94 6.89 4.29
N PHE A 74 -24.30 6.10 5.17
CA PHE A 74 -24.89 5.64 6.43
C PHE A 74 -24.44 6.44 7.67
N THR A 75 -23.31 7.16 7.61
CA THR A 75 -22.75 7.90 8.76
C THR A 75 -22.83 9.43 8.63
N TRP A 76 -23.43 9.96 7.55
CA TRP A 76 -23.47 11.39 7.23
C TRP A 76 -23.77 12.32 8.41
N LYS A 77 -24.79 11.97 9.22
CA LYS A 77 -25.26 12.80 10.35
C LYS A 77 -24.19 13.02 11.41
N THR A 78 -23.29 12.06 11.59
CA THR A 78 -22.21 12.11 12.58
C THR A 78 -20.94 12.67 11.95
N SER A 79 -20.61 12.22 10.74
CA SER A 79 -19.36 12.54 10.04
C SER A 79 -19.29 14.00 9.57
N SER A 80 -20.40 14.57 9.11
CA SER A 80 -20.45 15.95 8.56
C SER A 80 -20.02 17.03 9.55
N LYS A 81 -20.13 16.77 10.87
CA LYS A 81 -19.84 17.74 11.93
C LYS A 81 -18.39 17.73 12.41
N LYS A 82 -17.54 16.84 11.89
CA LYS A 82 -16.19 16.61 12.40
C LYS A 82 -15.12 17.01 11.37
N PRO A 83 -14.42 18.16 11.55
CA PRO A 83 -13.44 18.63 10.57
C PRO A 83 -12.25 17.68 10.43
N VAL A 84 -11.82 17.03 11.51
CA VAL A 84 -10.73 16.04 11.49
C VAL A 84 -11.08 14.83 10.63
N ALA A 85 -12.35 14.40 10.62
CA ALA A 85 -12.80 13.34 9.74
C ALA A 85 -12.67 13.74 8.26
N TRP A 86 -13.03 14.98 7.90
CA TRP A 86 -12.83 15.47 6.54
C TRP A 86 -11.36 15.54 6.15
N LEU A 87 -10.46 15.96 7.04
CA LEU A 87 -9.03 15.95 6.77
C LEU A 87 -8.51 14.53 6.48
N LEU A 88 -8.93 13.54 7.27
CA LEU A 88 -8.55 12.14 7.06
C LEU A 88 -9.16 11.57 5.77
N ALA A 89 -10.39 11.97 5.41
CA ALA A 89 -10.99 11.60 4.13
C ALA A 89 -10.22 12.20 2.95
N CYS A 90 -9.89 13.49 3.00
CA CYS A 90 -9.07 14.15 1.97
C CYS A 90 -7.69 13.52 1.84
N LEU A 91 -7.07 13.14 2.97
CA LEU A 91 -5.82 12.37 2.95
C LEU A 91 -6.00 11.04 2.23
N ALA A 92 -7.01 10.25 2.60
CA ALA A 92 -7.28 8.97 1.96
C ALA A 92 -7.54 9.14 0.45
N LEU A 93 -8.30 10.16 0.05
CA LEU A 93 -8.55 10.50 -1.36
C LEU A 93 -7.26 10.88 -2.09
N TRP A 94 -6.36 11.62 -1.45
CA TRP A 94 -5.06 11.93 -2.05
C TRP A 94 -4.20 10.67 -2.22
N LEU A 95 -4.14 9.79 -1.22
CA LEU A 95 -3.39 8.53 -1.33
C LEU A 95 -3.92 7.64 -2.46
N MET A 96 -5.24 7.66 -2.69
CA MET A 96 -5.89 7.00 -3.84
C MET A 96 -5.53 7.69 -5.17
N ALA A 97 -5.61 9.02 -5.22
CA ALA A 97 -5.27 9.81 -6.40
C ALA A 97 -3.77 9.74 -6.74
N ARG A 98 -2.92 9.45 -5.75
CA ARG A 98 -1.47 9.33 -5.95
C ARG A 98 -1.09 8.29 -7.01
N TYR A 99 -1.84 7.20 -7.13
CA TYR A 99 -1.62 6.19 -8.18
C TYR A 99 -1.81 6.74 -9.61
N LEU A 100 -2.54 7.86 -9.78
CA LEU A 100 -2.64 8.56 -11.07
C LEU A 100 -1.41 9.42 -11.35
N VAL A 101 -0.74 9.91 -10.31
CA VAL A 101 0.29 10.95 -10.41
C VAL A 101 1.70 10.37 -10.44
N TYR A 102 1.95 9.33 -9.64
CA TYR A 102 3.28 8.76 -9.42
C TYR A 102 3.28 7.24 -9.63
N GLU A 103 4.32 6.74 -10.30
CA GLU A 103 4.58 5.32 -10.53
C GLU A 103 5.60 4.72 -9.53
N GLU A 104 6.15 5.55 -8.65
CA GLU A 104 7.16 5.13 -7.68
C GLU A 104 6.69 3.94 -6.81
N GLN A 105 7.48 2.87 -6.80
CA GLN A 105 7.10 1.57 -6.24
C GLN A 105 7.08 1.53 -4.70
N ASN A 106 8.05 2.16 -4.02
CA ASN A 106 8.20 2.06 -2.58
C ASN A 106 7.03 2.72 -1.85
N LEU A 107 6.66 3.96 -2.21
CA LEU A 107 5.51 4.64 -1.62
C LEU A 107 4.20 4.02 -2.07
N SER A 108 4.11 3.46 -3.28
CA SER A 108 2.91 2.74 -3.71
C SER A 108 2.65 1.49 -2.86
N PHE A 109 3.71 0.78 -2.47
CA PHE A 109 3.63 -0.31 -1.51
C PHE A 109 3.23 0.17 -0.11
N VAL A 110 3.80 1.29 0.36
CA VAL A 110 3.39 1.86 1.66
C VAL A 110 1.93 2.35 1.61
N ASN A 111 1.48 2.95 0.50
CA ASN A 111 0.11 3.42 0.28
C ASN A 111 -0.90 2.28 0.37
N PHE A 112 -0.53 1.09 -0.14
CA PHE A 112 -1.37 -0.10 -0.03
C PHE A 112 -1.76 -0.36 1.42
N LEU A 113 -0.83 -0.22 2.36
CA LEU A 113 -1.12 -0.35 3.80
C LEU A 113 -1.68 0.94 4.41
N ALA A 114 -1.22 2.12 3.98
CA ALA A 114 -1.60 3.39 4.59
C ALA A 114 -3.07 3.74 4.38
N ILE A 115 -3.65 3.44 3.21
CA ILE A 115 -5.06 3.73 2.90
C ILE A 115 -6.02 3.09 3.92
N PRO A 116 -6.02 1.76 4.16
CA PRO A 116 -6.90 1.15 5.16
C PRO A 116 -6.65 1.66 6.58
N LEU A 117 -5.39 1.97 6.94
CA LEU A 117 -5.07 2.51 8.27
C LEU A 117 -5.67 3.92 8.46
N VAL A 118 -5.53 4.81 7.46
CA VAL A 118 -6.13 6.14 7.48
C VAL A 118 -7.65 6.07 7.45
N LEU A 119 -8.23 5.17 6.66
CA LEU A 119 -9.68 4.96 6.60
C LEU A 119 -10.26 4.38 7.89
N MET A 120 -9.49 3.58 8.63
CA MET A 120 -9.88 3.16 9.97
C MET A 120 -9.82 4.32 10.97
N LEU A 121 -8.76 5.15 10.94
CA LEU A 121 -8.68 6.37 11.75
C LEU A 121 -9.87 7.29 11.43
N HIS A 122 -10.23 7.41 10.15
CA HIS A 122 -11.40 8.15 9.68
C HIS A 122 -12.70 7.59 10.26
N ALA A 123 -12.92 6.28 10.18
CA ALA A 123 -14.13 5.65 10.70
C ALA A 123 -14.28 5.83 12.22
N VAL A 124 -13.19 5.67 12.97
CA VAL A 124 -13.13 5.91 14.41
C VAL A 124 -13.40 7.38 14.71
N GLU A 125 -12.75 8.32 14.02
CA GLU A 125 -12.98 9.74 14.28
C GLU A 125 -14.42 10.15 13.93
N CYS A 126 -15.02 9.56 12.88
CA CYS A 126 -16.43 9.78 12.52
C CYS A 126 -17.37 9.35 13.64
N THR A 127 -17.24 8.15 14.19
CA THR A 127 -18.33 7.54 14.98
C THR A 127 -17.98 7.31 16.45
N ALA A 128 -16.70 7.14 16.81
CA ALA A 128 -16.32 6.78 18.16
C ALA A 128 -16.55 7.96 19.14
N LEU A 129 -17.21 7.65 20.25
CA LEU A 129 -17.52 8.60 21.32
C LEU A 129 -16.52 8.42 22.47
N VAL A 130 -15.26 8.78 22.21
CA VAL A 130 -14.16 8.66 23.20
C VAL A 130 -14.02 9.97 23.98
N PRO A 131 -14.21 9.98 25.31
CA PRO A 131 -14.03 11.16 26.15
C PRO A 131 -12.55 11.53 26.30
N GLU A 132 -12.27 12.81 26.61
CA GLU A 132 -10.90 13.33 26.73
C GLU A 132 -10.10 12.66 27.86
N SER A 133 -10.79 12.25 28.92
CA SER A 133 -10.24 11.55 30.09
C SER A 133 -9.75 10.14 29.79
N ARG A 134 -10.14 9.54 28.66
CA ARG A 134 -9.85 8.14 28.33
C ARG A 134 -9.30 7.99 26.90
N GLN A 135 -8.19 8.66 26.62
CA GLN A 135 -7.58 8.65 25.27
C GLN A 135 -7.22 7.25 24.77
N GLY A 136 -6.85 6.31 25.66
CA GLY A 136 -6.62 4.91 25.27
C GLY A 136 -7.86 4.20 24.72
N GLY A 137 -9.08 4.72 24.98
CA GLY A 137 -10.29 4.29 24.30
C GLY A 137 -10.25 4.47 22.78
N TYR A 138 -9.46 5.43 22.28
CA TYR A 138 -9.23 5.64 20.84
C TYR A 138 -8.40 4.50 20.23
N ILE A 139 -7.38 4.00 20.95
CA ILE A 139 -6.62 2.81 20.54
C ILE A 139 -7.54 1.59 20.53
N SER A 140 -8.34 1.42 21.58
CA SER A 140 -9.33 0.35 21.66
C SER A 140 -10.31 0.40 20.49
N ALA A 141 -10.86 1.58 20.16
CA ALA A 141 -11.78 1.76 19.05
C ALA A 141 -11.12 1.42 17.70
N TYR A 142 -9.86 1.82 17.52
CA TYR A 142 -9.07 1.54 16.33
C TYR A 142 -8.82 0.04 16.14
N VAL A 143 -8.33 -0.63 17.19
CA VAL A 143 -8.07 -2.08 17.16
C VAL A 143 -9.37 -2.87 17.02
N SER A 144 -10.41 -2.50 17.77
CA SER A 144 -11.71 -3.16 17.64
C SER A 144 -12.35 -2.91 16.28
N GLY A 145 -12.06 -1.78 15.65
CA GLY A 145 -12.50 -1.48 14.29
C GLY A 145 -12.00 -2.50 13.27
N PHE A 146 -10.74 -2.95 13.39
CA PHE A 146 -10.18 -3.99 12.52
C PHE A 146 -10.66 -5.40 12.88
N PHE A 147 -10.66 -5.75 14.17
CA PHE A 147 -10.78 -7.16 14.59
C PHE A 147 -12.13 -7.55 15.18
N VAL A 148 -12.98 -6.58 15.52
CA VAL A 148 -14.27 -6.84 16.19
C VAL A 148 -15.42 -6.36 15.31
N ALA A 149 -15.40 -5.10 14.86
CA ALA A 149 -16.47 -4.49 14.09
C ALA A 149 -16.89 -5.30 12.84
N PRO A 150 -15.98 -5.90 12.04
CA PRO A 150 -16.35 -6.71 10.87
C PRO A 150 -17.06 -8.03 11.21
N PHE A 151 -17.08 -8.43 12.47
CA PHE A 151 -17.63 -9.73 12.90
C PHE A 151 -18.86 -9.61 13.82
N THR A 152 -19.13 -8.44 14.41
CA THR A 152 -20.25 -8.25 15.38
C THR A 152 -21.64 -8.47 14.81
N SER A 153 -21.84 -8.15 13.53
CA SER A 153 -23.15 -8.03 12.89
C SER A 153 -23.31 -8.95 11.67
N LEU A 154 -22.47 -9.99 11.51
CA LEU A 154 -22.54 -10.95 10.40
C LEU A 154 -23.92 -11.62 10.27
N GLY A 155 -24.53 -12.01 11.38
CA GLY A 155 -25.88 -12.61 11.37
C GLY A 155 -26.95 -11.68 10.80
N ARG A 156 -26.76 -10.35 10.87
CA ARG A 156 -27.68 -9.37 10.30
C ARG A 156 -27.55 -9.28 8.77
N PHE A 157 -26.34 -9.42 8.22
CA PHE A 157 -26.11 -9.47 6.78
C PHE A 157 -26.91 -10.63 6.16
N PHE A 158 -26.76 -11.85 6.69
CA PHE A 158 -27.49 -13.02 6.18
C PHE A 158 -29.00 -12.90 6.37
N GLY A 159 -29.43 -12.33 7.49
CA GLY A 159 -30.84 -12.07 7.70
C GLY A 159 -31.41 -11.04 6.70
N ALA A 160 -30.66 -10.01 6.34
CA ALA A 160 -31.04 -9.03 5.32
C ALA A 160 -31.06 -9.65 3.92
N LEU A 161 -30.05 -10.47 3.58
CA LEU A 161 -29.95 -11.21 2.32
C LEU A 161 -31.11 -12.19 2.16
N GLY A 162 -31.40 -12.99 3.20
CA GLY A 162 -32.55 -13.91 3.20
C GLY A 162 -33.89 -13.19 3.12
N GLY A 163 -34.01 -12.02 3.76
CA GLY A 163 -35.20 -11.16 3.65
C GLY A 163 -35.41 -10.55 2.25
N ALA A 164 -34.33 -10.33 1.50
CA ALA A 164 -34.37 -9.86 0.12
C ALA A 164 -34.74 -10.98 -0.88
N LEU A 165 -34.31 -12.22 -0.62
CA LEU A 165 -34.54 -13.39 -1.48
C LEU A 165 -35.90 -14.09 -1.27
N GLY A 166 -36.72 -13.65 -0.31
CA GLY A 166 -38.12 -14.06 -0.19
C GLY A 166 -38.61 -14.25 1.25
N LYS A 167 -39.89 -13.95 1.48
CA LYS A 167 -40.58 -14.19 2.77
C LYS A 167 -40.94 -15.67 2.88
N LYS A 168 -40.10 -16.47 3.53
CA LYS A 168 -40.57 -17.68 4.21
C LYS A 168 -40.46 -17.45 5.71
N GLU A 169 -41.58 -17.60 6.42
CA GLU A 169 -41.54 -17.77 7.87
C GLU A 169 -40.68 -18.99 8.15
N VAL A 170 -39.51 -18.77 8.76
CA VAL A 170 -38.67 -19.87 9.21
C VAL A 170 -38.45 -19.70 10.69
N ASP A 171 -38.71 -20.79 11.40
CA ASP A 171 -38.54 -20.97 12.83
C ASP A 171 -37.20 -20.40 13.34
N GLU A 172 -37.24 -19.70 14.47
CA GLU A 172 -36.15 -18.86 14.98
C GLU A 172 -34.90 -19.69 15.30
N LYS A 173 -35.08 -20.91 15.82
CA LYS A 173 -34.00 -21.88 16.03
C LYS A 173 -33.34 -22.30 14.71
N ARG A 174 -34.13 -22.61 13.67
CA ARG A 174 -33.62 -22.98 12.34
C ARG A 174 -32.94 -21.80 11.63
N ARG A 175 -33.29 -20.56 11.96
CA ARG A 175 -32.61 -19.36 11.45
C ARG A 175 -31.24 -19.16 12.07
N ALA A 176 -31.11 -19.30 13.40
CA ALA A 176 -29.82 -19.21 14.08
C ALA A 176 -28.86 -20.32 13.63
N VAL A 177 -29.36 -21.56 13.50
CA VAL A 177 -28.56 -22.70 13.00
C VAL A 177 -28.09 -22.48 11.56
N ARG A 178 -28.95 -21.98 10.65
CA ARG A 178 -28.54 -21.67 9.27
C ARG A 178 -27.55 -20.52 9.19
N ALA A 179 -27.72 -19.48 10.01
CA ALA A 179 -26.75 -18.39 10.08
C ALA A 179 -25.39 -18.88 10.59
N GLY A 180 -25.38 -19.73 11.62
CA GLY A 180 -24.16 -20.36 12.13
C GLY A 180 -23.48 -21.29 11.11
N LEU A 181 -24.27 -22.13 10.42
CA LEU A 181 -23.76 -23.02 9.38
C LEU A 181 -23.15 -22.24 8.20
N PHE A 182 -23.79 -21.14 7.80
CA PHE A 182 -23.27 -20.29 6.73
C PHE A 182 -22.00 -19.55 7.13
N VAL A 183 -21.93 -19.02 8.36
CA VAL A 183 -20.69 -18.43 8.89
C VAL A 183 -19.58 -19.48 8.93
N GLY A 184 -19.90 -20.71 9.37
CA GLY A 184 -18.97 -21.84 9.33
C GLY A 184 -18.50 -22.17 7.91
N LEU A 185 -19.40 -22.14 6.92
CA LEU A 185 -19.07 -22.34 5.51
C LEU A 185 -18.14 -21.25 4.96
N MET A 186 -18.42 -19.97 5.25
CA MET A 186 -17.55 -18.86 4.83
C MET A 186 -16.15 -18.98 5.45
N LEU A 187 -16.08 -19.36 6.73
CA LEU A 187 -14.80 -19.59 7.39
C LEU A 187 -14.06 -20.78 6.75
N ALA A 188 -14.78 -21.87 6.45
CA ALA A 188 -14.22 -23.05 5.79
C ALA A 188 -13.66 -22.71 4.40
N LEU A 189 -14.31 -21.85 3.63
CA LEU A 189 -13.82 -21.41 2.31
C LEU A 189 -12.50 -20.63 2.36
N ILE A 190 -12.18 -20.02 3.51
CA ILE A 190 -10.89 -19.36 3.72
C ILE A 190 -9.87 -20.37 4.27
N VAL A 191 -10.27 -21.17 5.26
CA VAL A 191 -9.34 -22.05 5.99
C VAL A 191 -8.91 -23.26 5.16
N VAL A 192 -9.81 -23.84 4.36
CA VAL A 192 -9.51 -25.05 3.57
C VAL A 192 -8.39 -24.81 2.54
N PRO A 193 -8.40 -23.73 1.73
CA PRO A 193 -7.27 -23.43 0.84
C PRO A 193 -5.94 -23.24 1.59
N LEU A 194 -5.95 -22.58 2.75
CA LEU A 194 -4.75 -22.42 3.57
C LEU A 194 -4.21 -23.78 4.03
N LEU A 195 -5.09 -24.68 4.47
CA LEU A 195 -4.70 -26.03 4.88
C LEU A 195 -4.20 -26.89 3.70
N ILE A 196 -4.83 -26.79 2.52
CA ILE A 196 -4.35 -27.44 1.27
C ILE A 196 -2.96 -26.91 0.88
N SER A 197 -2.69 -25.62 1.11
CA SER A 197 -1.39 -25.03 0.82
C SER A 197 -0.30 -25.48 1.80
N ALA A 198 -0.68 -25.72 3.06
CA ALA A 198 0.23 -26.05 4.14
C ALA A 198 0.64 -27.53 4.18
N ASP A 199 -0.19 -28.44 3.65
CA ASP A 199 0.04 -29.89 3.75
C ASP A 199 -0.30 -30.64 2.45
N ALA A 200 0.67 -31.42 1.95
CA ALA A 200 0.56 -32.15 0.69
C ALA A 200 -0.35 -33.39 0.79
N ALA A 201 -0.45 -34.04 1.95
CA ALA A 201 -1.34 -35.18 2.15
C ALA A 201 -2.80 -34.72 2.18
N MET A 202 -3.08 -33.58 2.84
CA MET A 202 -4.40 -32.96 2.84
C MET A 202 -4.82 -32.51 1.42
N ARG A 203 -3.89 -31.98 0.63
CA ARG A 203 -4.12 -31.65 -0.78
C ARG A 203 -4.56 -32.88 -1.58
N ALA A 204 -3.80 -33.98 -1.50
CA ALA A 204 -4.11 -35.19 -2.26
C ALA A 204 -5.50 -35.78 -1.91
N VAL A 205 -5.87 -35.79 -0.63
CA VAL A 205 -7.19 -36.27 -0.19
C VAL A 205 -8.31 -35.35 -0.69
N LEU A 206 -8.14 -34.04 -0.60
CA LEU A 206 -9.17 -33.09 -1.04
C LEU A 206 -9.29 -33.02 -2.56
N GLU A 207 -8.20 -33.12 -3.30
CA GLU A 207 -8.23 -33.22 -4.77
C GLU A 207 -8.96 -34.48 -5.23
N GLU A 208 -8.85 -35.60 -4.50
CA GLU A 208 -9.64 -36.81 -4.76
C GLU A 208 -11.12 -36.59 -4.46
N VAL A 209 -11.45 -36.00 -3.30
CA VAL A 209 -12.85 -35.74 -2.87
C VAL A 209 -13.54 -34.72 -3.77
N PHE A 210 -12.82 -33.70 -4.24
CA PHE A 210 -13.35 -32.63 -5.10
C PHE A 210 -13.03 -32.84 -6.58
N ARG A 211 -12.54 -34.02 -6.99
CA ARG A 211 -12.16 -34.32 -8.38
C ARG A 211 -13.27 -34.00 -9.39
N ASP A 212 -14.52 -34.26 -9.01
CA ASP A 212 -15.70 -34.02 -9.87
C ASP A 212 -16.32 -32.62 -9.69
N ILE A 213 -15.84 -31.84 -8.70
CA ILE A 213 -16.34 -30.50 -8.38
C ILE A 213 -15.36 -29.47 -8.92
N ARG A 214 -15.53 -29.09 -10.20
CA ARG A 214 -14.83 -27.93 -10.76
C ARG A 214 -15.52 -26.66 -10.32
N LEU A 215 -15.05 -26.04 -9.24
CA LEU A 215 -15.40 -24.67 -8.91
C LEU A 215 -14.75 -23.75 -9.95
N GLY A 216 -15.54 -23.26 -10.91
CA GLY A 216 -15.05 -22.32 -11.91
C GLY A 216 -14.58 -21.00 -11.28
N PRO A 217 -13.71 -20.22 -11.96
CA PRO A 217 -13.22 -18.92 -11.48
C PRO A 217 -14.34 -17.98 -11.02
N THR A 218 -15.49 -18.02 -11.71
CA THR A 218 -16.69 -17.23 -11.38
C THR A 218 -17.28 -17.55 -10.01
N VAL A 219 -17.26 -18.83 -9.59
CA VAL A 219 -17.81 -19.23 -8.28
C VAL A 219 -16.93 -18.69 -7.16
N LEU A 220 -15.60 -18.78 -7.32
CA LEU A 220 -14.64 -18.20 -6.37
C LEU A 220 -14.81 -16.67 -6.27
N ARG A 221 -14.93 -15.97 -7.42
CA ARG A 221 -15.23 -14.53 -7.49
C ARG A 221 -16.46 -14.15 -6.65
N ILE A 222 -17.56 -14.88 -6.81
CA ILE A 222 -18.81 -14.66 -6.05
C ILE A 222 -18.62 -14.92 -4.56
N ILE A 223 -17.90 -15.99 -4.19
CA ILE A 223 -17.60 -16.32 -2.79
C ILE A 223 -16.83 -15.17 -2.13
N PHE A 224 -15.73 -14.73 -2.74
CA PHE A 224 -14.92 -13.63 -2.19
C PHE A 224 -15.72 -12.32 -2.10
N ALA A 225 -16.51 -11.99 -3.13
CA ALA A 225 -17.40 -10.83 -3.12
C ALA A 225 -18.40 -10.88 -1.94
N LEU A 226 -19.01 -12.05 -1.68
CA LEU A 226 -19.95 -12.23 -0.57
C LEU A 226 -19.29 -12.18 0.80
N VAL A 227 -18.08 -12.74 0.95
CA VAL A 227 -17.29 -12.64 2.20
C VAL A 227 -16.99 -11.18 2.50
N VAL A 228 -16.48 -10.43 1.53
CA VAL A 228 -16.17 -9.00 1.68
C VAL A 228 -17.43 -8.20 1.98
N ALA A 229 -18.52 -8.44 1.25
CA ALA A 229 -19.80 -7.80 1.50
C ALA A 229 -20.30 -8.05 2.94
N ALA A 230 -20.16 -9.27 3.46
CA ALA A 230 -20.56 -9.61 4.83
C ALA A 230 -19.73 -8.88 5.89
N LEU A 231 -18.41 -8.85 5.72
CA LEU A 231 -17.47 -8.17 6.63
C LEU A 231 -17.73 -6.66 6.67
N PHE A 232 -17.86 -6.02 5.50
CA PHE A 232 -18.14 -4.58 5.41
C PHE A 232 -19.57 -4.23 5.83
N TYR A 233 -20.55 -5.12 5.63
CA TYR A 233 -21.89 -4.93 6.21
C TYR A 233 -21.80 -4.83 7.72
N SER A 234 -21.12 -5.79 8.35
CA SER A 234 -20.97 -5.80 9.80
C SER A 234 -20.24 -4.55 10.27
N PHE A 235 -19.15 -4.19 9.60
CA PHE A 235 -18.34 -3.02 9.92
C PHE A 235 -19.14 -1.71 9.84
N ILE A 236 -19.77 -1.42 8.70
CA ILE A 236 -20.56 -0.20 8.50
C ILE A 236 -21.76 -0.18 9.44
N PHE A 237 -22.43 -1.32 9.65
CA PHE A 237 -23.55 -1.41 10.59
C PHE A 237 -23.12 -1.08 12.03
N HIS A 238 -21.98 -1.62 12.47
CA HIS A 238 -21.42 -1.34 13.79
C HIS A 238 -21.15 0.17 13.97
N HIS A 239 -20.51 0.79 12.98
CA HIS A 239 -20.18 2.21 12.98
C HIS A 239 -21.40 3.13 12.86
N ALA A 240 -22.42 2.75 12.10
CA ALA A 240 -23.61 3.56 11.88
C ALA A 240 -24.67 3.44 12.99
N TYR A 241 -24.82 2.25 13.62
CA TYR A 241 -25.99 1.95 14.46
C TYR A 241 -25.68 1.39 15.85
N GLU A 242 -24.49 0.84 16.13
CA GLU A 242 -24.20 0.13 17.40
C GLU A 242 -23.17 0.80 18.30
N GLN A 243 -22.89 2.08 18.06
CA GLN A 243 -21.91 2.83 18.84
C GLN A 243 -22.37 2.93 20.30
N LYS A 244 -21.53 2.42 21.21
CA LYS A 244 -21.71 2.58 22.66
C LYS A 244 -20.73 3.64 23.16
N PRO A 245 -21.18 4.60 23.99
CA PRO A 245 -20.27 5.59 24.56
C PRO A 245 -19.26 4.93 25.50
N TYR A 246 -18.00 5.34 25.42
CA TYR A 246 -16.98 4.91 26.38
C TYR A 246 -17.24 5.57 27.75
N LYS A 247 -17.07 4.80 28.83
CA LYS A 247 -17.15 5.35 30.19
C LYS A 247 -16.08 6.43 30.40
N ALA A 248 -16.49 7.61 30.89
CA ALA A 248 -15.65 8.80 31.05
C ALA A 248 -14.75 8.78 32.30
N GLU A 249 -14.68 7.66 33.01
CA GLU A 249 -13.84 7.49 34.20
C GLU A 249 -12.34 7.57 33.82
N PRO A 250 -11.55 8.42 34.52
CA PRO A 250 -10.10 8.47 34.35
C PRO A 250 -9.43 7.13 34.63
N TYR A 251 -8.25 6.89 34.05
CA TYR A 251 -7.45 5.72 34.41
C TYR A 251 -7.03 5.80 35.88
N GLU A 252 -7.14 4.67 36.57
CA GLU A 252 -6.56 4.51 37.90
C GLU A 252 -5.04 4.67 37.82
N LYS A 253 -4.51 5.54 38.67
CA LYS A 253 -3.07 5.78 38.77
C LYS A 253 -2.42 4.69 39.61
N ARG A 254 -2.18 3.54 38.97
CA ARG A 254 -1.71 2.31 39.62
C ARG A 254 -0.21 2.28 39.93
N PHE A 255 0.59 3.14 39.29
CA PHE A 255 2.04 3.12 39.46
C PHE A 255 2.49 4.05 40.59
N ASN A 256 3.40 3.54 41.43
CA ASN A 256 4.05 4.33 42.47
C ASN A 256 5.04 5.32 41.82
N GLY A 257 4.83 6.61 42.08
CA GLY A 257 5.66 7.70 41.54
C GLY A 257 7.15 7.59 41.86
N ALA A 258 7.51 7.06 43.03
CA ALA A 258 8.91 6.87 43.41
C ALA A 258 9.59 5.76 42.59
N GLY A 259 8.89 4.65 42.36
CA GLY A 259 9.39 3.54 41.53
C GLY A 259 9.59 3.95 40.08
N VAL A 260 8.62 4.70 39.53
CA VAL A 260 8.73 5.27 38.18
C VAL A 260 9.88 6.27 38.07
N ALA A 261 10.02 7.16 39.07
CA ALA A 261 11.12 8.12 39.11
C ALA A 261 12.50 7.43 39.17
N ALA A 262 12.64 6.36 39.95
CA ALA A 262 13.87 5.57 40.02
C ALA A 262 14.19 4.91 38.67
N ALA A 263 13.21 4.28 38.02
CA ALA A 263 13.39 3.65 36.72
C ALA A 263 13.83 4.65 35.63
N VAL A 264 13.16 5.82 35.57
CA VAL A 264 13.52 6.90 34.64
C VAL A 264 14.89 7.49 34.97
N GLY A 265 15.22 7.62 36.26
CA GLY A 265 16.54 8.07 36.71
C GLY A 265 17.67 7.16 36.25
N VAL A 266 17.48 5.83 36.32
CA VAL A 266 18.44 4.84 35.82
C VAL A 266 18.63 4.99 34.30
N LEU A 267 17.54 5.10 33.54
CA LEU A 267 17.61 5.33 32.09
C LEU A 267 18.37 6.61 31.75
N LEU A 268 18.11 7.71 32.47
CA LEU A 268 18.84 8.97 32.30
C LEU A 268 20.33 8.82 32.62
N GLY A 269 20.69 8.08 33.67
CA GLY A 269 22.09 7.78 33.98
C GLY A 269 22.78 7.05 32.82
N ILE A 270 22.13 6.05 32.23
CA ILE A 270 22.62 5.33 31.04
C ILE A 270 22.79 6.30 29.86
N TYR A 271 21.83 7.21 29.65
CA TYR A 271 21.92 8.18 28.56
C TYR A 271 23.01 9.23 28.75
N VAL A 272 23.34 9.60 29.99
CA VAL A 272 24.50 10.45 30.27
C VAL A 272 25.80 9.75 29.90
N ILE A 273 25.95 8.47 30.26
CA ILE A 273 27.11 7.67 29.85
C ILE A 273 27.18 7.58 28.33
N PHE A 274 26.06 7.27 27.67
CA PHE A 274 25.98 7.22 26.22
C PHE A 274 26.34 8.56 25.56
N ALA A 275 25.85 9.68 26.11
CA ALA A 275 26.17 11.04 25.65
C ALA A 275 27.67 11.31 25.70
N ALA A 276 28.34 10.89 26.77
CA ALA A 276 29.78 11.05 26.92
C ALA A 276 30.56 10.32 25.81
N PHE A 277 30.17 9.09 25.49
CA PHE A 277 30.76 8.37 24.34
C PHE A 277 30.45 9.07 23.01
N GLN A 278 29.20 9.50 22.80
CA GLN A 278 28.79 10.18 21.56
C GLN A 278 29.54 11.49 21.33
N PHE A 279 29.77 12.28 22.38
CA PHE A 279 30.47 13.55 22.27
C PHE A 279 31.92 13.36 21.78
N THR A 280 32.60 12.32 22.26
CA THR A 280 33.97 11.95 21.82
C THR A 280 34.02 11.60 20.34
N TYR A 281 33.01 10.90 19.82
CA TYR A 281 32.94 10.52 18.40
C TYR A 281 32.46 11.66 17.49
N LEU A 282 31.45 12.45 17.91
CA LEU A 282 30.88 13.53 17.10
C LEU A 282 31.79 14.76 16.99
N THR A 283 32.63 15.04 17.99
CA THR A 283 33.59 16.16 17.96
C THR A 283 34.88 15.82 17.20
N GLY A 284 35.05 14.58 16.74
CA GLY A 284 36.25 14.15 16.03
C GLY A 284 37.51 14.03 16.91
N LEU A 285 37.40 14.18 18.23
CA LEU A 285 38.53 14.09 19.18
C LEU A 285 39.26 12.73 19.13
N ALA A 286 38.59 11.68 18.66
CA ALA A 286 39.18 10.34 18.51
C ALA A 286 39.29 9.86 17.04
N GLY A 287 38.88 10.67 16.06
CA GLY A 287 38.65 10.21 14.68
C GLY A 287 37.53 9.16 14.57
N LEU A 288 37.16 8.75 13.34
CA LEU A 288 36.41 7.50 13.18
C LEU A 288 37.28 6.36 13.75
N PRO A 289 36.71 5.36 14.45
CA PRO A 289 37.45 4.13 14.72
C PRO A 289 38.06 3.64 13.40
N ALA A 290 39.37 3.46 13.36
CA ALA A 290 40.15 3.23 12.13
C ALA A 290 39.78 1.96 11.33
N ALA A 291 38.72 1.26 11.73
CA ALA A 291 38.25 0.00 11.16
C ALA A 291 36.82 0.04 10.57
N LEU A 292 36.11 1.17 10.58
CA LEU A 292 34.73 1.25 10.05
C LEU A 292 34.63 2.18 8.85
N THR A 293 34.02 1.70 7.76
CA THR A 293 33.59 2.54 6.65
C THR A 293 32.42 3.44 7.06
N TYR A 294 32.21 4.58 6.37
CA TYR A 294 31.07 5.46 6.61
C TYR A 294 29.72 4.74 6.49
N SER A 295 29.61 3.73 5.61
CA SER A 295 28.43 2.87 5.51
C SER A 295 28.19 2.04 6.76
N GLU A 296 29.23 1.36 7.24
CA GLU A 296 29.12 0.49 8.41
C GLU A 296 28.79 1.32 9.66
N TYR A 297 29.42 2.48 9.83
CA TYR A 297 29.13 3.37 10.96
C TYR A 297 27.73 4.00 10.92
N ALA A 298 27.19 4.30 9.73
CA ALA A 298 25.87 4.91 9.59
C ALA A 298 24.72 3.90 9.67
N VAL A 299 24.93 2.68 9.19
CA VAL A 299 23.93 1.61 9.24
C VAL A 299 23.92 0.95 10.63
N GLN A 300 25.07 0.78 11.28
CA GLN A 300 25.14 0.24 12.64
C GLN A 300 24.70 1.27 13.69
N GLY A 301 23.67 0.94 14.47
CA GLY A 301 23.21 1.76 15.58
C GLY A 301 22.11 2.77 15.22
N PHE A 302 21.83 3.02 13.93
CA PHE A 302 20.75 3.94 13.53
C PHE A 302 19.37 3.41 13.92
N SER A 303 19.08 2.16 13.53
CA SER A 303 17.83 1.47 13.87
C SER A 303 17.65 1.35 15.38
N GLU A 304 18.74 1.09 16.10
CA GLU A 304 18.80 0.93 17.54
C GLU A 304 18.49 2.25 18.23
N LEU A 305 19.05 3.37 17.76
CA LEU A 305 18.76 4.69 18.31
C LEU A 305 17.29 5.08 18.08
N CYS A 306 16.74 4.78 16.90
CA CYS A 306 15.31 4.97 16.63
C CYS A 306 14.44 4.09 17.54
N ALA A 307 14.83 2.83 17.77
CA ALA A 307 14.13 1.92 18.66
C ALA A 307 14.16 2.41 20.12
N VAL A 308 15.32 2.86 20.61
CA VAL A 308 15.44 3.45 21.95
C VAL A 308 14.58 4.71 22.08
N ALA A 309 14.54 5.56 21.05
CA ALA A 309 13.65 6.72 21.04
C ALA A 309 12.16 6.33 21.12
N ALA A 310 11.74 5.29 20.39
CA ALA A 310 10.39 4.75 20.46
C ALA A 310 10.07 4.19 21.87
N ILE A 311 11.00 3.46 22.49
CA ILE A 311 10.87 2.96 23.86
C ILE A 311 10.70 4.13 24.84
N ASN A 312 11.47 5.20 24.71
CA ASN A 312 11.36 6.38 25.57
C ASN A 312 10.02 7.09 25.44
N LEU A 313 9.51 7.21 24.21
CA LEU A 313 8.18 7.78 23.96
C LEU A 313 7.06 6.90 24.52
N ALA A 314 7.19 5.57 24.43
CA ALA A 314 6.25 4.63 25.04
C ALA A 314 6.30 4.69 26.58
N ALA A 315 7.50 4.72 27.17
CA ALA A 315 7.69 4.90 28.60
C ALA A 315 7.08 6.22 29.09
N PHE A 316 7.32 7.31 28.36
CA PHE A 316 6.69 8.61 28.61
C PHE A 316 5.16 8.52 28.60
N ALA A 317 4.57 7.91 27.57
CA ALA A 317 3.13 7.77 27.44
C ALA A 317 2.51 6.95 28.60
N LEU A 318 3.18 5.87 29.02
CA LEU A 318 2.76 5.06 30.16
C LEU A 318 2.83 5.84 31.48
N CYS A 319 3.92 6.58 31.71
CA CYS A 319 4.10 7.37 32.93
C CYS A 319 3.04 8.46 33.06
N VAL A 320 2.79 9.22 31.99
CA VAL A 320 1.77 10.30 31.98
C VAL A 320 0.36 9.73 32.17
N THR A 321 0.10 8.50 31.74
CA THR A 321 -1.23 7.87 31.84
C THR A 321 -1.48 7.24 33.22
N PHE A 322 -0.49 6.57 33.82
CA PHE A 322 -0.71 5.68 34.97
C PHE A 322 -0.05 6.15 36.29
N THR A 323 0.67 7.27 36.29
CA THR A 323 1.41 7.75 37.46
C THR A 323 0.85 9.10 37.96
N PRO A 324 0.78 9.33 39.29
CA PRO A 324 0.44 10.65 39.83
C PRO A 324 1.46 11.71 39.40
N GLU A 325 0.96 12.90 39.11
CA GLU A 325 1.81 14.01 38.66
C GLU A 325 2.57 14.58 39.86
N GLY A 326 3.88 14.77 39.70
CA GLY A 326 4.75 15.41 40.69
C GLY A 326 5.80 16.27 39.99
N LYS A 327 6.25 17.35 40.65
CA LYS A 327 7.25 18.28 40.08
C LYS A 327 8.55 17.56 39.68
N SER A 328 9.02 16.64 40.52
CA SER A 328 10.22 15.81 40.26
C SER A 328 10.02 14.86 39.07
N LEU A 329 8.90 14.15 39.02
CA LEU A 329 8.58 13.25 37.91
C LEU A 329 8.47 14.00 36.58
N ARG A 330 7.88 15.20 36.59
CA ARG A 330 7.82 16.06 35.41
C ARG A 330 9.21 16.49 34.92
N ALA A 331 10.11 16.84 35.84
CA ALA A 331 11.50 17.15 35.48
C ALA A 331 12.23 15.93 34.87
N LEU A 332 12.02 14.73 35.43
CA LEU A 332 12.56 13.49 34.89
C LEU A 332 11.99 13.16 33.51
N MET A 333 10.69 13.39 33.27
CA MET A 333 10.07 13.25 31.95
C MET A 333 10.64 14.22 30.93
N LEU A 334 10.86 15.49 31.32
CA LEU A 334 11.55 16.45 30.45
C LEU A 334 12.98 16.03 30.16
N GLY A 335 13.71 15.52 31.15
CA GLY A 335 15.03 14.93 30.97
C GLY A 335 15.00 13.75 29.98
N LEU A 336 14.00 12.88 30.09
CA LEU A 336 13.84 11.73 29.20
C LEU A 336 13.58 12.16 27.75
N LEU A 337 12.72 13.18 27.55
CA LEU A 337 12.48 13.76 26.25
C LEU A 337 13.74 14.45 25.69
N ALA A 338 14.48 15.20 26.51
CA ALA A 338 15.73 15.85 26.11
C ALA A 338 16.81 14.83 25.71
N ALA A 339 16.97 13.74 26.49
CA ALA A 339 17.83 12.63 26.13
C ALA A 339 17.40 11.99 24.80
N THR A 340 16.09 11.84 24.58
CA THR A 340 15.56 11.31 23.32
C THR A 340 15.86 12.22 22.13
N VAL A 341 15.75 13.55 22.28
CA VAL A 341 16.18 14.53 21.25
C VAL A 341 17.65 14.37 20.93
N MET A 342 18.51 14.22 21.95
CA MET A 342 19.94 14.03 21.77
C MET A 342 20.26 12.72 21.02
N LEU A 343 19.61 11.61 21.37
CA LEU A 343 19.76 10.33 20.66
C LEU A 343 19.35 10.46 19.18
N LEU A 344 18.22 11.12 18.93
CA LEU A 344 17.70 11.32 17.58
C LEU A 344 18.57 12.28 16.77
N ALA A 345 19.13 13.32 17.40
CA ALA A 345 20.08 14.23 16.77
C ALA A 345 21.39 13.52 16.40
N SER A 346 21.89 12.60 17.24
CA SER A 346 23.04 11.74 16.92
C SER A 346 22.72 10.83 15.72
N ALA A 347 21.57 10.17 15.70
CA ALA A 347 21.12 9.35 14.58
C ALA A 347 21.00 10.17 13.28
N MET A 348 20.44 11.37 13.36
CA MET A 348 20.32 12.31 12.25
C MET A 348 21.69 12.74 11.70
N ALA A 349 22.65 13.07 12.57
CA ALA A 349 24.00 13.43 12.15
C ALA A 349 24.70 12.29 11.40
N ARG A 350 24.54 11.03 11.86
CA ARG A 350 25.05 9.85 11.15
C ARG A 350 24.43 9.70 9.77
N LEU A 351 23.11 9.89 9.66
CA LEU A 351 22.42 9.80 8.38
C LEU A 351 22.86 10.91 7.41
N VAL A 352 23.08 12.13 7.90
CA VAL A 352 23.59 13.24 7.07
C VAL A 352 25.00 12.95 6.56
N MET A 353 25.90 12.39 7.39
CA MET A 353 27.22 11.95 6.94
C MET A 353 27.12 10.84 5.88
N TYR A 354 26.19 9.90 6.05
CA TYR A 354 25.94 8.84 5.08
C TYR A 354 25.45 9.36 3.73
N ILE A 355 24.53 10.33 3.76
CA ILE A 355 24.07 11.05 2.57
C ILE A 355 25.23 11.83 1.92
N GLY A 356 26.10 12.44 2.72
CA GLY A 356 27.30 13.13 2.23
C GLY A 356 28.25 12.20 1.46
N ALA A 357 28.49 10.99 1.97
CA ALA A 357 29.41 10.03 1.37
C ALA A 357 28.82 9.31 0.14
N TYR A 358 27.56 8.84 0.22
CA TYR A 358 26.96 7.95 -0.79
C TYR A 358 25.83 8.59 -1.58
N GLY A 359 25.37 9.78 -1.21
CA GLY A 359 24.27 10.46 -1.87
C GLY A 359 22.91 10.23 -1.27
N LEU A 360 21.91 10.88 -1.87
CA LEU A 360 20.52 10.69 -1.48
C LEU A 360 19.93 9.48 -2.22
N THR A 361 19.14 8.69 -1.51
CA THR A 361 18.31 7.60 -2.04
C THR A 361 16.99 7.59 -1.28
N ILE A 362 15.97 6.89 -1.78
CA ILE A 362 14.68 6.75 -1.12
C ILE A 362 14.84 6.16 0.29
N ASN A 363 15.71 5.15 0.43
CA ASN A 363 16.04 4.50 1.70
C ASN A 363 16.73 5.41 2.72
N ARG A 364 17.23 6.59 2.31
CA ARG A 364 17.78 7.62 3.21
C ARG A 364 16.78 8.75 3.47
N ILE A 365 15.90 9.05 2.51
CA ILE A 365 14.81 10.03 2.67
C ILE A 365 13.77 9.55 3.68
N LEU A 366 13.34 8.27 3.59
CA LEU A 366 12.28 7.75 4.46
C LEU A 366 12.65 7.83 5.96
N PRO A 367 13.83 7.35 6.41
CA PRO A 367 14.20 7.47 7.81
C PRO A 367 14.46 8.92 8.25
N PHE A 368 15.01 9.76 7.36
CA PHE A 368 15.16 11.20 7.62
C PHE A 368 13.79 11.84 7.92
N TRP A 369 12.79 11.57 7.07
CA TRP A 369 11.43 12.07 7.23
C TRP A 369 10.77 11.54 8.50
N PHE A 370 10.98 10.26 8.81
CA PHE A 370 10.49 9.65 10.04
C PHE A 370 11.10 10.28 11.30
N MET A 371 12.39 10.62 11.29
CA MET A 371 13.01 11.33 12.42
C MET A 371 12.43 12.73 12.61
N LEU A 372 12.13 13.48 11.53
CA LEU A 372 11.45 14.77 11.64
C LEU A 372 10.08 14.63 12.33
N PHE A 373 9.34 13.58 11.99
CA PHE A 373 8.10 13.23 12.69
C PHE A 373 8.35 12.93 14.18
N LEU A 374 9.38 12.15 14.52
CA LEU A 374 9.71 11.85 15.92
C LEU A 374 10.08 13.11 16.71
N PHE A 375 10.82 14.06 16.12
CA PHE A 375 11.08 15.36 16.74
C PHE A 375 9.78 16.13 17.01
N ALA A 376 8.86 16.18 16.05
CA ALA A 376 7.55 16.81 16.23
C ALA A 376 6.73 16.11 17.34
N LEU A 377 6.78 14.78 17.40
CA LEU A 377 6.12 13.98 18.43
C LEU A 377 6.70 14.25 19.83
N ILE A 378 8.03 14.37 19.95
CA ILE A 378 8.68 14.78 21.21
C ILE A 378 8.21 16.17 21.63
N GLY A 379 8.06 17.11 20.68
CA GLY A 379 7.50 18.43 20.94
C GLY A 379 6.06 18.37 21.49
N LEU A 380 5.21 17.51 20.93
CA LEU A 380 3.85 17.27 21.44
C LEU A 380 3.87 16.64 22.83
N CYS A 381 4.77 15.69 23.10
CA CYS A 381 4.96 15.10 24.42
C CYS A 381 5.40 16.15 25.44
N ALA A 382 6.34 17.03 25.09
CA ALA A 382 6.75 18.14 25.93
C ALA A 382 5.57 19.08 26.21
N ALA A 383 4.82 19.47 25.17
CA ALA A 383 3.63 20.32 25.32
C ALA A 383 2.57 19.70 26.24
N LYS A 384 2.37 18.36 26.18
CA LYS A 384 1.45 17.63 27.06
C LYS A 384 1.76 17.81 28.54
N LEU A 385 3.04 17.96 28.91
CA LEU A 385 3.44 18.23 30.30
C LEU A 385 3.01 19.63 30.79
N TYR A 386 2.89 20.60 29.89
CA TYR A 386 2.46 21.97 30.22
C TYR A 386 0.96 22.18 30.03
N VAL A 387 0.32 21.41 29.15
CA VAL A 387 -1.10 21.51 28.83
C VAL A 387 -1.78 20.14 29.02
N PRO A 388 -2.23 19.82 30.24
CA PRO A 388 -2.78 18.50 30.57
C PRO A 388 -4.02 18.10 29.76
N LYS A 389 -4.77 19.07 29.23
CA LYS A 389 -5.95 18.85 28.39
C LYS A 389 -5.62 18.44 26.93
N LEU A 390 -4.34 18.45 26.53
CA LEU A 390 -3.97 18.07 25.16
C LEU A 390 -4.35 16.62 24.84
N LYS A 391 -4.98 16.43 23.67
CA LYS A 391 -5.34 15.13 23.11
C LYS A 391 -4.13 14.49 22.43
N LEU A 392 -3.08 14.21 23.22
CA LEU A 392 -1.77 13.77 22.73
C LEU A 392 -1.89 12.65 21.68
N LEU A 393 -2.70 11.62 21.94
CA LEU A 393 -2.84 10.51 20.99
C LEU A 393 -3.47 10.92 19.65
N ARG A 394 -4.51 11.76 19.67
CA ARG A 394 -5.15 12.24 18.44
C ARG A 394 -4.26 13.21 17.68
N LEU A 395 -3.55 14.09 18.40
CA LEU A 395 -2.59 15.01 17.81
C LEU A 395 -1.39 14.27 17.22
N ALA A 396 -0.88 13.23 17.89
CA ALA A 396 0.18 12.37 17.39
C ALA A 396 -0.25 11.64 16.11
N ALA A 397 -1.44 11.03 16.10
CA ALA A 397 -2.00 10.39 14.91
C ALA A 397 -2.22 11.38 13.76
N GLY A 398 -2.78 12.56 14.04
CA GLY A 398 -2.96 13.62 13.06
C GLY A 398 -1.64 14.19 12.52
N THR A 399 -0.63 14.30 13.37
CA THR A 399 0.73 14.74 12.97
C THR A 399 1.38 13.69 12.09
N PHE A 400 1.29 12.41 12.45
CA PHE A 400 1.79 11.32 11.61
C PHE A 400 1.11 11.31 10.24
N ALA A 401 -0.22 11.45 10.21
CA ALA A 401 -1.00 11.56 9.00
C ALA A 401 -0.58 12.77 8.14
N ALA A 402 -0.34 13.93 8.76
CA ALA A 402 0.13 15.15 8.06
C ALA A 402 1.56 15.01 7.50
N PHE A 403 2.48 14.39 8.26
CA PHE A 403 3.83 14.11 7.79
C PHE A 403 3.84 13.15 6.61
N TYR A 404 3.02 12.10 6.67
CA TYR A 404 2.88 11.16 5.57
C TYR A 404 2.20 11.81 4.36
N PHE A 405 1.18 12.65 4.58
CA PHE A 405 0.56 13.45 3.52
C PHE A 405 1.61 14.32 2.80
N ALA A 406 2.41 15.07 3.56
CA ALA A 406 3.47 15.91 2.99
C ALA A 406 4.49 15.08 2.18
N LEU A 407 4.92 13.92 2.70
CA LEU A 407 5.79 13.00 1.98
C LEU A 407 5.14 12.52 0.67
N SER A 408 3.85 12.16 0.73
CA SER A 408 3.07 11.69 -0.40
C SER A 408 2.73 12.78 -1.42
N LEU A 409 3.08 14.05 -1.20
CA LEU A 409 3.00 15.09 -2.24
C LEU A 409 4.28 15.13 -3.09
N LEU A 410 5.39 14.62 -2.57
CA LEU A 410 6.69 14.72 -3.21
C LEU A 410 6.88 13.65 -4.30
N ASN A 411 7.57 14.05 -5.36
CA ASN A 411 8.19 13.14 -6.33
C ASN A 411 9.59 12.77 -5.81
N LEU A 412 9.67 11.63 -5.10
CA LEU A 412 10.93 11.22 -4.47
C LEU A 412 11.99 10.84 -5.51
N ASP A 413 11.59 10.22 -6.62
CA ASP A 413 12.50 9.82 -7.70
C ASP A 413 13.15 11.03 -8.36
N ALA A 414 12.37 12.08 -8.67
CA ALA A 414 12.91 13.32 -9.19
C ALA A 414 13.84 14.03 -8.19
N ILE A 415 13.54 13.97 -6.88
CA ILE A 415 14.42 14.54 -5.84
C ILE A 415 15.75 13.78 -5.79
N VAL A 416 15.70 12.44 -5.81
CA VAL A 416 16.90 11.60 -5.84
C VAL A 416 17.70 11.87 -7.11
N ALA A 417 17.06 11.86 -8.27
CA ALA A 417 17.71 12.12 -9.56
C ALA A 417 18.45 13.47 -9.57
N LYS A 418 17.78 14.56 -9.18
CA LYS A 418 18.39 15.90 -9.09
C LYS A 418 19.61 15.92 -8.17
N SER A 419 19.53 15.22 -7.03
CA SER A 419 20.64 15.19 -6.06
C SER A 419 21.85 14.40 -6.57
N VAL A 420 21.64 13.32 -7.32
CA VAL A 420 22.71 12.51 -7.92
C VAL A 420 23.37 13.31 -9.03
N LEU A 421 22.59 13.91 -9.92
CA LEU A 421 23.08 14.73 -11.03
C LEU A 421 23.83 15.98 -10.55
N ALA A 422 23.37 16.63 -9.48
CA ALA A 422 24.09 17.76 -8.90
C ALA A 422 25.49 17.37 -8.38
N ARG A 423 25.63 16.18 -7.80
CA ARG A 423 26.93 15.65 -7.36
C ARG A 423 27.82 15.26 -8.54
N ALA A 424 27.25 14.67 -9.59
CA ALA A 424 27.97 14.39 -10.83
C ALA A 424 28.49 15.68 -11.47
N GLY A 425 27.67 16.74 -11.52
CA GLY A 425 28.06 18.08 -11.96
C GLY A 425 29.26 18.64 -11.19
N ALA A 426 29.30 18.46 -9.87
CA ALA A 426 30.42 18.90 -9.05
C ALA A 426 31.70 18.07 -9.24
N ARG A 427 31.57 16.78 -9.58
CA ARG A 427 32.70 15.88 -9.87
C ARG A 427 33.19 15.95 -11.32
N GLY A 428 32.34 16.41 -12.24
CA GLY A 428 32.59 16.44 -13.67
C GLY A 428 32.29 15.14 -14.41
N SER A 429 31.85 14.08 -13.71
CA SER A 429 31.47 12.80 -14.31
C SER A 429 30.43 12.06 -13.46
N LEU A 430 29.67 11.18 -14.11
CA LEU A 430 28.73 10.27 -13.47
C LEU A 430 29.40 8.91 -13.24
N GLY A 431 29.43 8.44 -11.99
CA GLY A 431 29.93 7.10 -11.69
C GLY A 431 28.94 6.02 -12.12
N GLU A 432 29.43 4.83 -12.48
CA GLU A 432 28.61 3.69 -12.94
C GLU A 432 27.50 3.32 -11.93
N GLY A 433 27.79 3.32 -10.63
CA GLY A 433 26.78 3.05 -9.60
C GLY A 433 25.68 4.13 -9.51
N ASP A 434 26.03 5.40 -9.76
CA ASP A 434 25.05 6.49 -9.81
C ASP A 434 24.21 6.40 -11.11
N ALA A 435 24.82 6.02 -12.25
CA ALA A 435 24.10 5.77 -13.50
C ALA A 435 23.10 4.61 -13.37
N ASN A 436 23.53 3.47 -12.78
CA ASN A 436 22.68 2.32 -12.54
C ASN A 436 21.51 2.63 -11.59
N LEU A 437 21.75 3.44 -10.55
CA LEU A 437 20.68 3.93 -9.67
C LEU A 437 19.64 4.72 -10.47
N LEU A 438 20.10 5.70 -11.26
CA LEU A 438 19.21 6.58 -12.04
C LEU A 438 18.38 5.81 -13.06
N ARG A 439 18.95 4.77 -13.67
CA ARG A 439 18.29 4.03 -14.76
C ARG A 439 17.44 2.86 -14.29
N TYR A 440 17.95 2.04 -13.36
CA TYR A 440 17.33 0.76 -13.02
C TYR A 440 16.53 0.80 -11.72
N THR A 441 16.75 1.81 -10.86
CA THR A 441 16.07 1.89 -9.55
C THR A 441 14.95 2.92 -9.52
N LEU A 442 15.07 4.02 -10.27
CA LEU A 442 14.04 5.06 -10.30
C LEU A 442 12.94 4.70 -11.31
N SER A 443 11.69 5.08 -11.00
CA SER A 443 10.56 4.90 -11.90
C SER A 443 10.52 5.97 -13.00
N GLY A 444 9.51 5.87 -13.88
CA GLY A 444 9.21 6.88 -14.90
C GLY A 444 8.99 8.30 -14.33
N ASP A 445 8.73 8.43 -13.02
CA ASP A 445 8.58 9.71 -12.34
C ASP A 445 9.86 10.58 -12.39
N ALA A 446 11.03 9.98 -12.58
CA ALA A 446 12.30 10.69 -12.77
C ALA A 446 12.60 11.03 -14.25
N ALA A 447 11.87 10.47 -15.21
CA ALA A 447 12.23 10.47 -16.64
C ALA A 447 12.55 11.87 -17.18
N ARG A 448 11.68 12.86 -16.89
CA ARG A 448 11.91 14.25 -17.29
C ARG A 448 13.25 14.82 -16.79
N VAL A 449 13.63 14.53 -15.55
CA VAL A 449 14.89 14.99 -14.95
C VAL A 449 16.09 14.30 -15.63
N LEU A 450 15.96 13.03 -15.98
CA LEU A 450 17.01 12.26 -16.65
C LEU A 450 17.23 12.76 -18.08
N TYR A 451 16.15 13.05 -18.82
CA TYR A 451 16.22 13.52 -20.20
C TYR A 451 16.76 14.95 -20.35
N GLU A 452 16.45 15.83 -19.39
CA GLU A 452 16.99 17.20 -19.36
C GLU A 452 18.45 17.25 -18.84
N SER A 453 19.02 16.11 -18.43
CA SER A 453 20.35 16.04 -17.81
C SER A 453 21.49 16.23 -18.83
N PRO A 454 22.56 16.98 -18.49
CA PRO A 454 23.77 17.02 -19.30
C PRO A 454 24.52 15.67 -19.34
N PHE A 455 24.24 14.78 -18.38
CA PHE A 455 24.86 13.46 -18.26
C PHE A 455 24.04 12.34 -18.95
N LYS A 456 23.05 12.67 -19.79
CA LYS A 456 22.14 11.70 -20.41
C LYS A 456 22.85 10.51 -21.08
N TYR A 457 23.94 10.74 -21.81
CA TYR A 457 24.68 9.67 -22.48
C TYR A 457 25.51 8.80 -21.50
N GLU A 458 25.84 9.31 -20.31
CA GLU A 458 26.48 8.53 -19.24
C GLU A 458 25.45 7.71 -18.46
N ILE A 459 24.20 8.18 -18.37
CA ILE A 459 23.09 7.43 -17.78
C ILE A 459 22.72 6.23 -18.67
N TYR A 460 22.63 6.47 -19.99
CA TYR A 460 22.30 5.47 -21.01
C TYR A 460 23.58 5.00 -21.73
N TYR A 461 24.55 4.51 -20.97
CA TYR A 461 25.90 4.19 -21.48
C TYR A 461 25.96 3.01 -22.47
N ASP A 462 24.93 2.16 -22.49
CA ASP A 462 24.78 0.97 -23.35
C ASP A 462 23.79 1.20 -24.50
N VAL A 463 23.25 2.42 -24.65
CA VAL A 463 22.33 2.79 -25.74
C VAL A 463 23.06 3.73 -26.69
N ASP A 464 22.88 3.53 -28.00
CA ASP A 464 23.44 4.42 -28.99
C ASP A 464 22.90 5.85 -28.81
N LYS A 465 23.78 6.86 -28.93
CA LYS A 465 23.44 8.27 -28.67
C LYS A 465 22.26 8.75 -29.52
N ALA A 466 22.16 8.29 -30.76
CA ALA A 466 21.05 8.61 -31.65
C ALA A 466 19.70 8.09 -31.11
N ASP A 467 19.70 6.94 -30.47
CA ASP A 467 18.49 6.35 -29.89
C ASP A 467 18.15 6.97 -28.53
N VAL A 468 19.16 7.38 -27.75
CA VAL A 468 18.95 8.22 -26.55
C VAL A 468 18.26 9.54 -26.93
N ASP A 469 18.70 10.21 -27.99
CA ASP A 469 18.08 11.46 -28.45
C ASP A 469 16.66 11.24 -28.98
N LYS A 470 16.37 10.11 -29.64
CA LYS A 470 15.00 9.72 -30.02
C LYS A 470 14.10 9.45 -28.81
N MET A 471 14.59 8.75 -27.78
CA MET A 471 13.85 8.51 -26.53
C MET A 471 13.45 9.84 -25.85
N ILE A 472 14.37 10.81 -25.84
CA ILE A 472 14.15 12.14 -25.27
C ILE A 472 13.12 12.95 -26.07
N LEU A 473 13.18 12.88 -27.40
CA LEU A 473 12.21 13.54 -28.29
C LEU A 473 10.80 12.97 -28.11
N GLY A 474 10.66 11.64 -27.97
CA GLY A 474 9.38 10.99 -27.66
C GLY A 474 8.81 11.38 -26.30
N ALA A 475 9.66 11.46 -25.26
CA ALA A 475 9.23 11.75 -23.90
C ALA A 475 8.93 13.23 -23.60
N THR A 476 9.45 14.17 -24.39
CA THR A 476 9.25 15.62 -24.19
C THR A 476 7.98 16.17 -24.84
N GLY A 477 7.17 15.31 -25.49
CA GLY A 477 5.91 15.72 -26.12
C GLY A 477 6.10 16.69 -27.30
N GLN A 478 7.35 16.93 -27.73
CA GLN A 478 7.62 17.44 -29.07
C GLN A 478 7.39 16.27 -30.02
N ALA A 479 6.17 16.18 -30.54
CA ALA A 479 5.80 15.26 -31.60
C ALA A 479 6.92 15.23 -32.65
N SER A 480 7.70 14.15 -32.66
CA SER A 480 8.39 13.78 -33.88
C SER A 480 7.28 13.27 -34.80
N PRO A 481 7.03 13.89 -35.96
CA PRO A 481 6.08 13.34 -36.93
C PRO A 481 6.54 11.91 -37.22
N ALA A 482 5.61 10.95 -37.27
CA ALA A 482 5.87 9.54 -37.53
C ALA A 482 6.93 9.38 -38.66
N ILE A 483 8.18 9.10 -38.26
CA ILE A 483 9.28 8.88 -39.23
C ILE A 483 9.17 7.47 -39.82
N TYR A 484 8.45 6.58 -39.14
CA TYR A 484 8.24 5.20 -39.58
C TYR A 484 6.80 4.97 -40.01
N PRO A 485 6.58 4.29 -41.14
CA PRO A 485 5.24 3.93 -41.58
C PRO A 485 4.54 3.02 -40.55
N GLU A 486 3.24 3.22 -40.42
CA GLU A 486 2.37 2.49 -39.50
C GLU A 486 1.93 1.15 -40.11
N TYR A 487 2.01 0.11 -39.29
CA TYR A 487 1.42 -1.20 -39.58
C TYR A 487 0.16 -1.34 -38.72
N ALA A 488 -0.99 -1.31 -39.38
CA ALA A 488 -2.28 -1.34 -38.72
C ALA A 488 -2.59 -2.75 -38.21
N VAL A 489 -3.10 -2.85 -37.00
CA VAL A 489 -3.45 -4.12 -36.38
C VAL A 489 -4.86 -4.53 -36.79
N THR A 490 -5.03 -5.76 -37.30
CA THR A 490 -6.34 -6.34 -37.60
C THR A 490 -6.51 -7.65 -36.85
N GLU A 491 -7.62 -7.81 -36.13
CA GLU A 491 -7.91 -9.04 -35.41
C GLU A 491 -8.68 -10.02 -36.31
N ASN A 492 -8.09 -11.20 -36.56
CA ASN A 492 -8.74 -12.25 -37.32
C ASN A 492 -9.47 -13.21 -36.37
N LYS A 493 -10.79 -13.01 -36.22
CA LYS A 493 -11.63 -13.76 -35.28
C LYS A 493 -11.79 -15.24 -35.61
N GLU A 494 -11.57 -15.65 -36.85
CA GLU A 494 -11.69 -17.06 -37.26
C GLU A 494 -10.46 -17.86 -36.88
N LEU A 495 -9.28 -17.24 -36.92
CA LEU A 495 -7.99 -17.87 -36.62
C LEU A 495 -7.48 -17.55 -35.21
N ASN A 496 -8.14 -16.64 -34.49
CA ASN A 496 -7.75 -16.19 -33.15
C ASN A 496 -6.30 -15.66 -33.09
N VAL A 497 -5.89 -14.95 -34.14
CA VAL A 497 -4.55 -14.34 -34.27
C VAL A 497 -4.67 -12.86 -34.62
N VAL A 498 -3.61 -12.12 -34.31
CA VAL A 498 -3.48 -10.70 -34.63
C VAL A 498 -2.63 -10.54 -35.88
N GLU A 499 -3.20 -9.94 -36.93
CA GLU A 499 -2.54 -9.68 -38.21
C GLU A 499 -2.03 -8.23 -38.27
N LEU A 500 -0.95 -8.01 -39.00
CA LEU A 500 -0.42 -6.68 -39.31
C LEU A 500 -0.71 -6.33 -40.77
N ASN A 501 -1.16 -5.12 -41.05
CA ASN A 501 -1.44 -4.65 -42.40
C ASN A 501 -0.62 -3.41 -42.73
N HIS A 502 0.09 -3.46 -43.83
CA HIS A 502 0.82 -2.32 -44.36
C HIS A 502 0.76 -2.29 -45.89
N ASN A 503 0.35 -1.16 -46.46
CA ASN A 503 0.22 -0.94 -47.92
C ASN A 503 -0.58 -2.04 -48.67
N GLY A 504 -1.57 -2.66 -48.01
CA GLY A 504 -2.41 -3.70 -48.62
C GLY A 504 -1.82 -5.11 -48.54
N ILE A 505 -0.66 -5.29 -47.89
CA ILE A 505 -0.09 -6.59 -47.56
C ILE A 505 -0.51 -6.97 -46.14
N VAL A 506 -1.07 -8.17 -45.99
CA VAL A 506 -1.45 -8.74 -44.68
C VAL A 506 -0.37 -9.72 -44.25
N PHE A 507 0.19 -9.47 -43.08
CA PHE A 507 1.20 -10.27 -42.41
C PHE A 507 0.56 -11.05 -41.25
N ARG A 508 0.80 -12.36 -41.21
CA ARG A 508 0.32 -13.27 -40.17
C ARG A 508 1.46 -13.70 -39.26
N PRO A 509 1.20 -13.90 -37.95
CA PRO A 509 2.21 -14.43 -37.05
C PRO A 509 2.60 -15.84 -37.51
N TYR A 510 3.90 -16.08 -37.59
CA TYR A 510 4.49 -17.32 -38.07
C TYR A 510 5.19 -18.07 -36.94
N GLY A 511 5.89 -17.35 -36.05
CA GLY A 511 6.75 -17.95 -35.04
C GLY A 511 7.38 -16.96 -34.07
N ILE A 512 8.06 -17.48 -33.05
CA ILE A 512 8.90 -16.69 -32.14
C ILE A 512 10.37 -17.02 -32.39
N VAL A 513 11.18 -16.01 -32.66
CA VAL A 513 12.63 -16.11 -32.74
C VAL A 513 13.22 -15.80 -31.36
N PRO A 514 13.88 -16.76 -30.69
CA PRO A 514 14.30 -16.61 -29.29
C PRO A 514 15.45 -15.61 -29.07
N ASP A 515 16.14 -15.20 -30.13
CA ASP A 515 17.22 -14.21 -30.10
C ASP A 515 17.01 -13.09 -31.13
N ASN A 516 17.91 -12.11 -31.15
CA ASN A 516 17.89 -10.97 -32.07
C ASN A 516 18.73 -11.21 -33.34
N SER A 517 19.04 -12.47 -33.67
CA SER A 517 19.96 -12.83 -34.76
C SER A 517 19.42 -12.39 -36.13
N LEU A 518 18.14 -12.62 -36.37
CA LEU A 518 17.44 -12.34 -37.63
C LEU A 518 16.98 -10.88 -37.79
N ARG A 519 17.12 -10.05 -36.74
CA ARG A 519 16.64 -8.67 -36.74
C ARG A 519 17.49 -7.76 -37.63
N GLY A 520 16.85 -7.16 -38.65
CA GLY A 520 17.43 -6.19 -39.58
C GLY A 520 17.09 -4.75 -39.21
N THR A 521 16.99 -3.88 -40.23
CA THR A 521 16.71 -2.45 -40.06
C THR A 521 15.25 -2.21 -39.65
N GLN A 522 15.00 -1.24 -38.78
CA GLN A 522 13.63 -0.83 -38.45
C GLN A 522 12.97 -0.16 -39.66
N ILE A 523 11.78 -0.65 -40.00
CA ILE A 523 10.98 -0.18 -41.14
C ILE A 523 9.60 0.33 -40.72
N GLY A 524 9.14 0.07 -39.49
CA GLY A 524 7.79 0.44 -39.07
C GLY A 524 7.57 0.47 -37.57
N VAL A 525 6.34 0.83 -37.19
CA VAL A 525 5.79 0.68 -35.83
C VAL A 525 4.38 0.10 -35.90
N ARG A 526 4.02 -0.68 -34.88
CA ARG A 526 2.67 -1.26 -34.77
C ARG A 526 1.69 -0.26 -34.18
N ASP A 527 0.60 0.03 -34.89
CA ASP A 527 -0.52 0.88 -34.42
C ASP A 527 -0.07 2.24 -33.84
N GLY A 528 1.00 2.81 -34.40
CA GLY A 528 1.61 4.06 -33.93
C GLY A 528 2.27 3.98 -32.54
N VAL A 529 2.37 2.79 -31.93
CA VAL A 529 2.99 2.54 -30.62
C VAL A 529 4.51 2.52 -30.78
N PRO A 530 5.26 3.51 -30.23
CA PRO A 530 6.70 3.63 -30.45
C PRO A 530 7.50 2.46 -29.86
N GLU A 531 6.97 1.79 -28.83
CA GLU A 531 7.62 0.66 -28.18
C GLU A 531 7.52 -0.65 -28.96
N SER A 532 6.57 -0.78 -29.91
CA SER A 532 6.44 -1.95 -30.78
C SER A 532 7.02 -1.63 -32.16
N LYS A 533 8.26 -2.04 -32.36
CA LYS A 533 9.05 -1.76 -33.57
C LYS A 533 8.91 -2.92 -34.55
N ILE A 534 8.79 -2.57 -35.83
CA ILE A 534 8.76 -3.53 -36.94
C ILE A 534 10.06 -3.39 -37.74
N CYS A 535 10.75 -4.51 -37.92
CA CYS A 535 12.04 -4.61 -38.58
C CYS A 535 12.00 -5.59 -39.75
N GLU A 536 12.92 -5.40 -40.70
CA GLU A 536 13.19 -6.39 -41.76
C GLU A 536 13.81 -7.65 -41.17
N VAL A 537 13.55 -8.79 -41.79
CA VAL A 537 14.30 -10.03 -41.52
C VAL A 537 15.57 -10.02 -42.36
N LYS A 538 16.75 -10.18 -41.73
CA LYS A 538 18.02 -10.16 -42.44
C LYS A 538 18.03 -11.19 -43.58
N GLY A 539 18.29 -10.71 -44.80
CA GLY A 539 18.40 -11.57 -45.98
C GLY A 539 17.07 -11.88 -46.68
N TYR A 540 15.95 -11.35 -46.20
CA TYR A 540 14.62 -11.57 -46.79
C TYR A 540 13.93 -10.25 -47.15
N PRO A 541 13.08 -10.23 -48.20
CA PRO A 541 12.33 -9.04 -48.58
C PRO A 541 11.28 -8.64 -47.52
N SER A 542 11.15 -7.33 -47.26
CA SER A 542 10.23 -6.77 -46.26
C SER A 542 8.75 -6.92 -46.60
N ASP A 543 8.43 -7.16 -47.88
CA ASP A 543 7.11 -7.49 -48.40
C ASP A 543 6.74 -8.97 -48.22
N GLU A 544 7.69 -9.80 -47.80
CA GLU A 544 7.49 -11.23 -47.51
C GLU A 544 7.56 -11.54 -46.01
N TRP A 545 8.57 -10.99 -45.32
CA TRP A 545 8.88 -11.31 -43.93
C TRP A 545 9.20 -10.07 -43.11
N ILE A 546 8.59 -9.97 -41.93
CA ILE A 546 8.85 -8.89 -40.97
C ILE A 546 8.98 -9.44 -39.55
N ILE A 547 9.69 -8.73 -38.69
CA ILE A 547 9.83 -9.05 -37.26
C ILE A 547 9.27 -7.91 -36.43
N GLU A 548 8.41 -8.23 -35.47
CA GLU A 548 8.00 -7.31 -34.40
C GLU A 548 8.84 -7.57 -33.15
N TYR A 549 9.34 -6.48 -32.56
CA TYR A 549 10.07 -6.50 -31.30
C TYR A 549 9.58 -5.38 -30.38
N LEU A 550 9.40 -5.72 -29.10
CA LEU A 550 8.95 -4.79 -28.06
C LEU A 550 10.14 -4.25 -27.24
N ASP A 551 10.32 -2.94 -27.19
CA ASP A 551 11.47 -2.28 -26.55
C ASP A 551 11.42 -2.22 -25.01
N VAL A 552 10.47 -2.93 -24.36
CA VAL A 552 10.16 -2.74 -22.93
C VAL A 552 10.48 -3.94 -22.03
N PHE A 553 10.73 -5.14 -22.56
CA PHE A 553 11.04 -6.30 -21.70
C PHE A 553 12.02 -7.30 -22.35
N MET A 554 13.10 -7.62 -21.64
CA MET A 554 13.92 -8.80 -21.95
C MET A 554 13.12 -10.07 -21.63
N GLY A 555 12.89 -10.92 -22.64
CA GLY A 555 12.56 -12.34 -22.40
C GLY A 555 11.51 -13.01 -23.31
N GLY A 556 10.89 -12.32 -24.27
CA GLY A 556 9.81 -12.90 -25.09
C GLY A 556 10.20 -13.50 -26.44
N GLY A 557 11.40 -13.24 -26.95
CA GLY A 557 11.75 -13.48 -28.34
C GLY A 557 11.11 -12.47 -29.30
N ASP A 558 11.64 -12.37 -30.51
CA ASP A 558 11.16 -11.52 -31.60
C ASP A 558 10.03 -12.25 -32.35
N MET A 559 8.87 -11.62 -32.52
CA MET A 559 7.74 -12.25 -33.21
C MET A 559 7.94 -12.14 -34.72
N LEU A 560 8.02 -13.27 -35.40
CA LEU A 560 8.18 -13.38 -36.84
C LEU A 560 6.81 -13.41 -37.51
N PHE A 561 6.61 -12.58 -38.54
CA PHE A 561 5.42 -12.56 -39.35
C PHE A 561 5.73 -12.88 -40.82
N LYS A 562 4.80 -13.57 -41.47
CA LYS A 562 4.85 -13.94 -42.89
C LYS A 562 3.70 -13.29 -43.66
N ALA A 563 3.99 -12.74 -44.83
CA ALA A 563 2.97 -12.24 -45.74
C ALA A 563 2.07 -13.38 -46.26
N THR A 564 0.77 -13.14 -46.28
CA THR A 564 -0.26 -14.15 -46.64
C THR A 564 -0.17 -14.71 -48.06
N GLY A 565 0.55 -14.05 -48.97
CA GLY A 565 0.76 -14.50 -50.35
C GLY A 565 1.93 -15.47 -50.55
N ILE A 566 2.73 -15.74 -49.52
CA ILE A 566 3.98 -16.50 -49.63
C ILE A 566 3.75 -17.97 -49.27
N THR A 567 3.98 -18.85 -50.26
CA THR A 567 3.81 -20.30 -50.14
C THR A 567 5.14 -21.06 -50.03
N ASP A 568 6.24 -20.46 -50.48
CA ASP A 568 7.58 -21.03 -50.38
C ASP A 568 8.26 -20.54 -49.10
N VAL A 569 8.52 -21.43 -48.16
CA VAL A 569 9.11 -21.10 -46.86
C VAL A 569 10.59 -21.50 -46.87
N PRO A 570 11.52 -20.55 -46.64
CA PRO A 570 12.94 -20.86 -46.54
C PRO A 570 13.24 -21.85 -45.40
N ALA A 571 14.10 -22.83 -45.67
CA ALA A 571 14.47 -23.89 -44.71
C ALA A 571 15.02 -23.34 -43.37
N GLU A 572 15.64 -22.15 -43.39
CA GLU A 572 16.16 -21.47 -42.20
C GLU A 572 15.08 -20.88 -41.30
N LEU A 573 13.92 -20.52 -41.86
CA LEU A 573 12.78 -19.97 -41.12
C LEU A 573 11.78 -21.07 -40.71
N GLU A 574 11.82 -22.23 -41.37
CA GLU A 574 10.96 -23.38 -41.08
C GLU A 574 11.05 -23.84 -39.62
N GLN A 575 12.23 -23.70 -39.00
CA GLN A 575 12.45 -24.05 -37.58
C GLN A 575 11.65 -23.22 -36.57
N TYR A 576 11.15 -22.02 -36.96
CA TYR A 576 10.41 -21.13 -36.08
C TYR A 576 8.89 -21.28 -36.21
N LYS A 577 8.39 -22.19 -37.05
CA LYS A 577 6.96 -22.34 -37.32
C LYS A 577 6.18 -22.75 -36.06
N GLU A 578 5.26 -21.89 -35.61
CA GLU A 578 4.47 -22.13 -34.40
C GLU A 578 2.96 -21.84 -34.58
N TYR A 579 2.60 -20.89 -35.46
CA TYR A 579 1.22 -20.36 -35.55
C TYR A 579 0.48 -20.69 -36.86
N GLU A 580 1.15 -21.35 -37.82
CA GLU A 580 0.64 -21.54 -39.19
C GLU A 580 0.13 -22.95 -39.53
#